data_AF-A0A699ZN45-F1
#
_entry.id   AF-A0A699ZN45-F1
#
_cell.length_a   1.000
_cell.length_b   1.000
_cell.length_c   1.000
_cell.angle_alpha   90.00
_cell.angle_beta   90.00
_cell.angle_gamma   90.00
#
_symmetry.space_group_name_H-M   'P 1'
#
loop_
_entity.id
_entity.type
_entity.pdbx_description
1 polymer ?
#
loop_
_entity_poly.entity_id
_entity_poly.type
_entity_poly.pdbx_seq_one_letter_code
_entity_poly.pdbx_strand_id
1 'polypeptide(L)' 'MHHECLAYKTDSYGGVIVDELQLPEDPVEFRCKLEGALKTWVNAGVRGVWMKLPLSHAHL' A
#
# COMPACT_ATOMS: atom_id res chain seq x y z
N MET A 1 -11.64 15.47 2.09
CA MET A 1 -10.80 14.43 2.74
C MET A 1 -9.86 13.86 1.69
N HIS A 2 -8.64 14.39 1.58
CA HIS A 2 -7.59 13.77 0.77
C HIS A 2 -7.09 12.56 1.57
N HIS A 3 -7.57 11.36 1.26
CA HIS A 3 -6.99 10.16 1.85
C HIS A 3 -5.63 9.95 1.18
N GLU A 4 -4.58 10.36 1.88
CA GLU A 4 -3.19 10.15 1.48
C GLU A 4 -2.99 8.66 1.21
N CYS A 5 -2.70 8.31 -0.04
CA CYS A 5 -2.43 6.94 -0.45
C CYS A 5 -1.20 6.40 0.28
N LEU A 6 -1.15 5.08 0.48
CA LEU A 6 0.05 4.42 0.99
C LEU A 6 1.28 4.86 0.18
N ALA A 7 2.40 5.12 0.84
CA ALA A 7 3.64 5.39 0.14
C ALA A 7 4.06 4.13 -0.63
N TYR A 8 4.30 4.26 -1.93
CA TYR A 8 4.72 3.15 -2.78
C TYR A 8 5.77 3.59 -3.79
N LYS A 9 6.53 2.61 -4.29
CA LYS A 9 7.45 2.74 -5.42
C LYS A 9 6.99 1.81 -6.53
N THR A 10 7.11 2.23 -7.78
CA THR A 10 6.85 1.35 -8.92
C THR A 10 8.07 0.51 -9.21
N ASP A 11 7.87 -0.76 -9.49
CA ASP A 11 8.90 -1.66 -9.98
C ASP A 11 8.97 -1.65 -11.52
N SER A 12 10.09 -2.10 -12.09
CA SER A 12 10.34 -2.11 -13.55
C SER A 12 9.38 -3.02 -14.33
N TYR A 13 8.70 -3.96 -13.67
CA TYR A 13 7.73 -4.87 -14.30
C TYR A 13 6.27 -4.38 -14.22
N GLY A 14 6.04 -3.12 -13.83
CA GLY A 14 4.68 -2.59 -13.66
C GLY A 14 3.99 -3.10 -12.39
N GLY A 15 4.80 -3.48 -11.39
CA GLY A 15 4.35 -3.73 -10.03
C GLY A 15 4.51 -2.49 -9.15
N VAL A 16 3.95 -2.54 -7.95
CA VAL A 16 4.17 -1.55 -6.90
C VAL A 16 4.74 -2.23 -5.66
N ILE A 17 5.64 -1.55 -4.97
CA ILE A 17 6.27 -1.96 -3.73
C ILE A 17 5.88 -0.92 -2.69
N VAL A 18 5.08 -1.32 -1.69
CA VAL A 18 4.64 -0.44 -0.61
C VAL A 18 5.78 -0.25 0.39
N ASP A 19 5.97 0.99 0.83
CA ASP A 19 7.05 1.36 1.75
C ASP A 19 6.67 0.96 3.18
N GLU A 20 7.42 0.00 3.74
CA GLU A 20 7.19 -0.57 5.07
C GLU A 20 7.41 0.44 6.22
N LEU A 21 8.16 1.51 5.97
CA LEU A 21 8.50 2.54 6.97
C LEU A 21 7.46 3.67 7.05
N GLN A 22 6.48 3.66 6.15
CA GLN A 22 5.43 4.68 6.04
C GLN A 22 4.03 4.07 6.20
N LEU A 23 3.97 2.86 6.77
CA LEU A 23 2.71 2.23 7.11
C LEU A 23 2.06 2.95 8.31
N PRO A 24 0.76 3.25 8.26
CA PRO A 24 0.03 3.70 9.44
C PRO A 24 0.01 2.59 10.51
N GLU A 25 0.08 2.97 11.78
CA GLU A 25 0.07 2.04 12.91
C GLU A 25 -1.34 1.50 13.24
N ASP A 26 -2.38 2.24 12.82
CA ASP A 26 -3.77 1.86 13.01
C ASP A 26 -4.25 0.92 11.87
N PRO A 27 -4.78 -0.27 12.18
CA PRO A 27 -5.20 -1.25 11.18
C PRO A 27 -6.43 -0.79 10.37
N VAL A 28 -7.31 0.03 10.95
CA VAL A 28 -8.50 0.55 10.24
C VAL A 28 -8.06 1.61 9.22
N GLU A 29 -7.15 2.49 9.60
CA GLU A 29 -6.54 3.46 8.71
C GLU A 29 -5.74 2.78 7.60
N PHE A 30 -4.91 1.79 7.95
CA PHE A 30 -4.15 0.98 7.00
C PHE A 30 -5.06 0.36 5.95
N ARG A 31 -6.12 -0.32 6.40
CA ARG A 31 -7.12 -0.92 5.52
C ARG A 31 -7.76 0.12 4.60
N CYS A 32 -8.20 1.25 5.13
CA CYS A 32 -8.85 2.29 4.33
C CYS A 32 -7.92 2.83 3.23
N LYS A 33 -6.66 3.09 3.57
CA LYS A 33 -5.63 3.55 2.62
C LYS A 33 -5.28 2.46 1.60
N LEU A 34 -5.19 1.19 2.01
CA LEU A 34 -4.92 0.07 1.13
C LEU A 34 -6.07 -0.13 0.12
N GLU A 35 -7.32 -0.08 0.56
CA GLU A 35 -8.48 -0.22 -0.34
C GLU A 35 -8.53 0.90 -1.39
N GLY A 36 -8.20 2.14 -1.00
CA GLY A 36 -8.09 3.26 -1.94
C GLY A 36 -6.92 3.12 -2.92
N ALA A 37 -5.76 2.68 -2.43
CA ALA A 37 -4.57 2.45 -3.25
C ALA A 37 -4.79 1.32 -4.26
N LEU A 38 -5.39 0.20 -3.84
CA LEU A 38 -5.71 -0.93 -4.71
C LEU A 38 -6.63 -0.52 -5.87
N LYS A 39 -7.70 0.23 -5.61
CA LYS A 39 -8.57 0.75 -6.68
C LYS A 39 -7.80 1.59 -7.69
N THR A 40 -6.89 2.42 -7.20
CA THR A 40 -6.05 3.28 -8.05
C THR A 40 -5.07 2.44 -8.88
N TRP A 41 -4.40 1.47 -8.28
CA TRP A 41 -3.43 0.60 -8.93
C TRP A 41 -4.07 -0.33 -9.97
N VAL A 42 -5.26 -0.87 -9.68
CA VAL A 42 -6.03 -1.65 -10.64
C VAL A 42 -6.37 -0.81 -11.87
N ASN A 43 -6.87 0.41 -11.68
CA ASN A 43 -7.17 1.32 -12.79
C ASN A 43 -5.92 1.75 -13.57
N ALA A 44 -4.76 1.82 -12.91
CA ALA A 44 -3.47 2.10 -13.53
C ALA A 44 -2.85 0.89 -14.24
N GLY A 45 -3.46 -0.30 -14.17
CA GLY A 45 -2.96 -1.52 -14.80
C GLY A 45 -1.77 -2.17 -14.09
N VAL A 46 -1.59 -1.86 -12.80
CA VAL A 46 -0.56 -2.49 -11.95
C VAL A 46 -0.82 -3.99 -11.85
N ARG A 47 0.22 -4.80 -12.06
CA ARG A 47 0.09 -6.27 -12.19
C ARG A 47 0.43 -7.02 -10.91
N GLY A 48 1.14 -6.38 -9.98
CA GLY A 48 1.56 -6.99 -8.73
C GLY A 48 1.78 -5.93 -7.66
N VAL A 49 1.37 -6.24 -6.44
CA VAL A 49 1.58 -5.40 -5.25
C VAL A 49 2.45 -6.19 -4.29
N TRP A 50 3.60 -5.64 -3.95
CA TRP A 50 4.53 -6.22 -2.99
C TRP A 50 4.54 -5.36 -1.74
N MET A 51 4.47 -6.00 -0.58
CA MET A 51 4.51 -5.31 0.70
C MET A 51 5.32 -6.15 1.67
N LYS A 52 6.32 -5.52 2.28
CA LYS A 52 7.07 -6.11 3.37
C LYS A 52 6.45 -5.63 4.67
N LEU A 53 5.91 -6.55 5.46
CA LEU A 53 5.41 -6.25 6.79
C LEU A 53 6.41 -6.74 7.84
N PRO A 54 7.01 -5.85 8.65
CA PRO A 54 7.75 -6.27 9.83
C PRO A 54 6.83 -7.03 10.79
N LEU A 55 7.36 -7.97 11.57
CA LEU A 55 6.58 -8.71 12.58
C LEU A 55 5.92 -7.78 13.61
N SER A 56 6.54 -6.63 13.90
CA SER A 56 5.98 -5.58 14.76
C SER A 56 4.67 -4.98 14.23
N HIS A 57 4.38 -5.17 12.94
CA HIS A 57 3.20 -4.66 12.26
C HIS A 57 2.27 -5.79 11.81
N ALA A 58 2.43 -7.01 12.33
CA ALA A 58 1.61 -8.16 11.95
C ALA A 58 0.13 -8.03 12.33
N HIS A 59 -0.24 -7.02 13.13
CA HIS A 59 -1.63 -6.70 13.48
C HIS A 59 -2.36 -5.84 12.44
N LEU A 60 -1.64 -5.32 11.43
CA LEU A 60 -2.19 -4.49 10.36
C LEU A 60 -2.97 -5.29 9.32
#